data_AF-A0A838J3X9-F1
#
_entry.id   AF-A0A838J3X9-F1
#
_cell.length_a   1.000
_cell.length_b   1.000
_cell.length_c   1.000
_cell.angle_alpha   90.00
_cell.angle_beta   90.00
_cell.angle_gamma   90.00
#
_symmetry.space_group_name_H-M   'P 1'
#
loop_
_entity.id
_entity.type
_entity.pdbx_description
1 polymer ?
#
loop_
_entity_poly.entity_id
_entity_poly.type
_entity_poly.pdbx_seq_one_letter_code
_entity_poly.pdbx_strand_id
1 'polypeptide(L)'
;MSFAFPSALGPSILVQSSQNYSDEDEQRDIYESQRHHIFSVAYYMTGDEREAETILGSTFIKGFKEYRKPTVEQLDKALMAELHSRLSFEQVPAMEADASGASLGNRNVRRTDLEEALWQLPEQERLCFLLRDVEGYAPDRIAGLLEVTEKDIQRTVMSARIRIRGLILQQRAANATATATEAKSEI
;
A
#
# COMPACT_ATOMS: atom_id res chain seq x y z
N MET A 1 -6.13 -60.73 -50.21
CA MET A 1 -7.32 -59.96 -49.81
C MET A 1 -6.87 -58.96 -48.76
N SER A 2 -6.82 -57.68 -49.14
CA SER A 2 -6.49 -56.52 -48.31
C SER A 2 -7.61 -56.20 -47.34
N PHE A 3 -7.31 -55.70 -46.14
CA PHE A 3 -8.00 -54.62 -45.40
C PHE A 3 -7.10 -54.29 -44.19
N ALA A 4 -6.33 -53.19 -44.22
CA ALA A 4 -6.71 -51.82 -43.85
C ALA A 4 -6.52 -51.54 -42.35
N PHE A 5 -5.37 -50.96 -42.02
CA PHE A 5 -5.12 -50.22 -40.78
C PHE A 5 -5.75 -48.83 -40.89
N PRO A 6 -6.55 -48.35 -39.93
CA PRO A 6 -6.74 -46.92 -39.75
C PRO A 6 -5.68 -46.39 -38.78
N SER A 7 -4.89 -45.47 -39.32
CA SER A 7 -4.05 -44.50 -38.60
C SER A 7 -4.88 -43.25 -38.28
N ALA A 8 -4.44 -42.48 -37.27
CA ALA A 8 -4.98 -41.25 -36.70
C ALA A 8 -6.08 -41.49 -35.64
N LEU A 9 -5.97 -40.98 -34.41
CA LEU A 9 -5.87 -39.56 -34.07
C LEU A 9 -5.00 -39.31 -32.83
N GLY A 10 -4.28 -38.17 -32.86
CA GLY A 10 -3.59 -37.57 -31.74
C GLY A 10 -4.52 -36.90 -30.70
N PRO A 11 -3.97 -36.06 -29.82
CA PRO A 11 -4.33 -35.97 -28.40
C PRO A 11 -5.60 -35.16 -28.15
N SER A 12 -6.49 -35.66 -27.29
CA SER A 12 -7.57 -34.87 -26.67
C SER A 12 -7.67 -35.16 -25.18
N ILE A 13 -6.57 -34.97 -24.47
CA ILE A 13 -6.55 -34.79 -23.01
C ILE A 13 -6.02 -33.39 -22.75
N LEU A 14 -6.71 -32.38 -23.27
CA LEU A 14 -6.60 -30.97 -22.92
C LEU A 14 -7.94 -30.37 -23.37
N VAL A 15 -8.51 -29.46 -22.58
CA VAL A 15 -9.85 -28.84 -22.76
C VAL A 15 -10.98 -29.62 -22.06
N GLN A 16 -10.98 -29.61 -20.73
CA GLN A 16 -12.22 -29.80 -19.95
C GLN A 16 -12.31 -28.98 -18.66
N SER A 17 -11.35 -28.09 -18.37
CA SER A 17 -11.41 -27.13 -17.26
C SER A 17 -11.84 -25.73 -17.72
N SER A 18 -12.72 -25.65 -18.73
CA SER A 18 -13.10 -24.38 -19.38
C SER A 18 -14.61 -24.10 -19.36
N GLN A 19 -15.38 -24.72 -18.45
CA GLN A 19 -16.80 -24.41 -18.30
C GLN A 19 -17.17 -24.21 -16.83
N ASN A 20 -17.70 -23.01 -16.56
CA ASN A 20 -18.21 -22.46 -15.30
C ASN A 20 -17.20 -21.71 -14.42
N TYR A 21 -16.47 -20.75 -15.00
CA TYR A 21 -15.94 -19.65 -14.20
C TYR A 21 -17.13 -18.76 -13.83
N SER A 22 -17.59 -18.84 -12.58
CA SER A 22 -18.75 -18.08 -12.11
C SER A 22 -18.41 -16.60 -11.93
N ASP A 23 -19.42 -15.73 -11.92
CA ASP A 23 -19.23 -14.34 -11.50
C ASP A 23 -18.64 -14.25 -10.09
N GLU A 24 -19.02 -15.21 -9.22
CA GLU A 24 -18.47 -15.31 -7.87
C GLU A 24 -16.98 -15.65 -7.86
N ASP A 25 -16.51 -16.46 -8.82
CA ASP A 25 -15.09 -16.76 -8.98
C ASP A 25 -14.32 -15.53 -9.45
N GLU A 26 -14.90 -14.71 -10.35
CA GLU A 26 -14.27 -13.45 -10.81
C GLU A 26 -14.18 -12.44 -9.67
N GLN A 27 -15.24 -12.30 -8.88
CA GLN A 27 -15.25 -11.41 -7.73
C GLN A 27 -14.26 -11.87 -6.65
N ARG A 28 -14.16 -13.19 -6.43
CA ARG A 28 -13.16 -13.77 -5.53
C ARG A 28 -11.74 -13.48 -6.01
N ASP A 29 -11.46 -13.63 -7.29
CA ASP A 29 -10.12 -13.38 -7.83
C ASP A 29 -9.75 -11.89 -7.75
N ILE A 30 -10.70 -10.98 -7.99
CA ILE A 30 -10.51 -9.54 -7.74
C ILE A 30 -10.21 -9.30 -6.26
N TYR A 31 -11.01 -9.87 -5.36
CA TYR A 31 -10.80 -9.75 -3.91
C TYR A 31 -9.42 -10.25 -3.48
N GLU A 32 -9.05 -11.48 -3.84
CA GLU A 32 -7.76 -12.06 -3.46
C GLU A 32 -6.57 -11.27 -4.02
N SER A 33 -6.70 -10.71 -5.24
CA SER A 33 -5.65 -9.90 -5.83
C SER A 33 -5.43 -8.55 -5.14
N GLN A 34 -6.48 -7.94 -4.58
CA GLN A 34 -6.43 -6.58 -4.01
C GLN A 34 -6.50 -6.53 -2.48
N ARG A 35 -6.89 -7.62 -1.81
CA ARG A 35 -7.09 -7.62 -0.35
C ARG A 35 -5.83 -7.23 0.42
N HIS A 36 -4.66 -7.66 -0.04
CA HIS A 36 -3.41 -7.40 0.67
C HIS A 36 -3.04 -5.93 0.58
N HIS A 37 -3.20 -5.32 -0.60
CA HIS A 37 -2.98 -3.89 -0.82
C HIS A 37 -3.92 -3.06 0.07
N ILE A 38 -5.24 -3.28 -0.05
CA ILE A 38 -6.24 -2.50 0.68
C ILE A 38 -6.05 -2.63 2.19
N PHE A 39 -5.81 -3.86 2.67
CA PHE A 39 -5.55 -4.09 4.09
C PHE A 39 -4.26 -3.42 4.56
N SER A 40 -3.17 -3.52 3.80
CA SER A 40 -1.88 -2.93 4.19
C SER A 40 -1.96 -1.40 4.28
N VAL A 41 -2.58 -0.75 3.30
CA VAL A 41 -2.80 0.70 3.34
C VAL A 41 -3.69 1.07 4.54
N ALA A 42 -4.80 0.37 4.75
CA ALA A 42 -5.68 0.63 5.89
C ALA A 42 -4.95 0.46 7.23
N TYR A 43 -4.21 -0.65 7.40
CA TYR A 43 -3.46 -0.95 8.61
C TYR A 43 -2.38 0.10 8.92
N TYR A 44 -1.60 0.51 7.92
CA TYR A 44 -0.59 1.55 8.11
C TYR A 44 -1.21 2.94 8.34
N MET A 45 -2.47 3.15 7.95
CA MET A 45 -3.18 4.41 8.22
C MET A 45 -3.85 4.44 9.60
N THR A 46 -4.40 3.31 10.09
CA THR A 46 -5.17 3.25 11.35
C THR A 46 -4.43 2.66 12.55
N GLY A 47 -3.49 1.74 12.33
CA GLY A 47 -2.67 1.12 13.38
C GLY A 47 -3.44 0.13 14.23
N ASP A 48 -4.70 -0.08 13.87
CA ASP A 48 -5.63 -0.99 14.50
C ASP A 48 -6.07 -2.00 13.44
N GLU A 49 -5.78 -3.27 13.71
CA GLU A 49 -6.12 -4.40 12.83
C GLU A 49 -7.62 -4.51 12.60
N ARG A 50 -8.44 -4.27 13.64
CA ARG A 50 -9.91 -4.37 13.54
C ARG A 50 -10.49 -3.24 12.70
N GLU A 51 -9.94 -2.05 12.84
CA GLU A 51 -10.34 -0.92 11.99
C GLU A 51 -9.90 -1.15 10.54
N ALA A 52 -8.70 -1.69 10.33
CA ALA A 52 -8.21 -2.02 9.00
C ALA A 52 -9.07 -3.10 8.30
N GLU A 53 -9.48 -4.14 9.03
CA GLU A 53 -10.45 -5.13 8.53
C GLU A 53 -11.81 -4.51 8.20
N THR A 54 -12.28 -3.56 9.01
CA THR A 54 -13.54 -2.85 8.78
C THR A 54 -13.48 -2.01 7.51
N ILE A 55 -12.38 -1.28 7.30
CA ILE A 55 -12.13 -0.50 6.08
C ILE A 55 -12.06 -1.43 4.87
N LEU A 56 -11.27 -2.52 4.94
CA LEU A 56 -11.17 -3.52 3.88
C LEU A 56 -12.54 -4.03 3.44
N GLY A 57 -13.36 -4.50 4.39
CA GLY A 57 -14.69 -5.00 4.10
C GLY A 57 -15.59 -3.93 3.47
N SER A 58 -15.58 -2.73 4.04
CA SER A 58 -16.40 -1.61 3.56
C SER A 58 -16.01 -1.18 2.14
N THR A 59 -14.71 -1.13 1.83
CA THR A 59 -14.18 -0.83 0.49
C THR A 59 -14.69 -1.83 -0.55
N PHE A 60 -14.56 -3.14 -0.30
CA PHE A 60 -15.05 -4.14 -1.25
C PHE A 60 -16.57 -4.16 -1.35
N ILE A 61 -17.30 -4.00 -0.24
CA ILE A 61 -18.77 -3.92 -0.25
C ILE A 61 -19.21 -2.72 -1.11
N LYS A 62 -18.59 -1.55 -0.96
CA LYS A 62 -18.89 -0.38 -1.80
C LYS A 62 -18.55 -0.64 -3.26
N GLY A 63 -17.35 -1.16 -3.54
CA GLY A 63 -16.91 -1.47 -4.91
C GLY A 63 -17.83 -2.44 -5.63
N PHE A 64 -18.18 -3.57 -4.99
CA PHE A 64 -19.06 -4.58 -5.58
C PHE A 64 -20.54 -4.19 -5.62
N LYS A 65 -20.98 -3.25 -4.77
CA LYS A 65 -22.33 -2.67 -4.85
C LYS A 65 -22.52 -1.81 -6.09
N GLU A 66 -21.49 -1.06 -6.48
CA GLU A 66 -21.54 -0.13 -7.61
C GLU A 66 -21.14 -0.80 -8.94
N TYR A 67 -20.16 -1.71 -8.88
CA TYR A 67 -19.61 -2.38 -10.06
C TYR A 67 -19.63 -3.88 -9.88
N ARG A 68 -20.14 -4.61 -10.88
CA ARG A 68 -20.09 -6.08 -10.90
C ARG A 68 -18.64 -6.60 -10.83
N LYS A 69 -17.75 -5.94 -11.57
CA LYS A 69 -16.30 -6.21 -11.63
C LYS A 69 -15.56 -4.89 -11.40
N PRO A 70 -15.33 -4.51 -10.14
CA PRO A 70 -14.66 -3.25 -9.83
C PRO A 70 -13.21 -3.32 -10.31
N THR A 71 -12.75 -2.27 -10.97
CA THR A 71 -11.34 -2.09 -11.33
C THR A 71 -10.53 -1.69 -10.10
N VAL A 72 -9.20 -1.81 -10.19
CA VAL A 72 -8.30 -1.36 -9.11
C VAL A 72 -8.54 0.12 -8.78
N GLU A 73 -8.71 0.97 -9.79
CA GLU A 73 -8.97 2.41 -9.59
C GLU A 73 -10.30 2.66 -8.84
N GLN A 74 -11.33 1.86 -9.12
CA GLN A 74 -12.61 1.97 -8.42
C GLN A 74 -12.51 1.53 -6.96
N LEU A 75 -11.73 0.48 -6.68
CA LEU A 75 -11.43 0.04 -5.32
C LEU A 75 -10.58 1.07 -4.56
N ASP A 76 -9.58 1.68 -5.21
CA ASP A 76 -8.77 2.75 -4.62
C ASP A 76 -9.65 3.94 -4.24
N LYS A 77 -10.57 4.36 -5.11
CA LYS A 77 -11.52 5.45 -4.83
C LYS A 77 -12.42 5.12 -3.64
N ALA A 78 -12.93 3.88 -3.58
CA ALA A 78 -13.71 3.41 -2.44
C ALA A 78 -12.87 3.39 -1.15
N LEU A 79 -11.60 2.98 -1.21
CA LEU A 79 -10.67 3.00 -0.08
C LEU A 79 -10.42 4.44 0.40
N MET A 80 -10.12 5.38 -0.50
CA MET A 80 -9.92 6.79 -0.12
C MET A 80 -11.16 7.37 0.54
N ALA A 81 -12.36 7.04 0.05
CA ALA A 81 -13.61 7.48 0.67
C ALA A 81 -13.77 6.92 2.10
N GLU A 82 -13.40 5.66 2.35
CA GLU A 82 -13.39 5.10 3.71
C GLU A 82 -12.37 5.80 4.62
N LEU A 83 -11.16 6.07 4.13
CA LEU A 83 -10.10 6.73 4.89
C LEU A 83 -10.48 8.17 5.22
N HIS A 84 -10.94 8.95 4.23
CA HIS A 84 -11.36 10.35 4.41
C HIS A 84 -12.55 10.50 5.36
N SER A 85 -13.40 9.48 5.50
CA SER A 85 -14.51 9.52 6.47
C SER A 85 -14.11 9.28 7.93
N ARG A 86 -12.90 8.71 8.17
CA ARG A 86 -12.43 8.31 9.50
C ARG A 86 -11.26 9.14 10.00
N LEU A 87 -10.44 9.63 9.07
CA LEU A 87 -9.17 10.29 9.33
C LEU A 87 -9.26 11.77 8.95
N SER A 88 -8.48 12.60 9.63
CA SER A 88 -8.43 14.05 9.44
C SER A 88 -7.20 14.44 8.63
N PHE A 89 -7.38 14.54 7.32
CA PHE A 89 -6.36 14.97 6.37
C PHE A 89 -6.13 16.48 6.45
N GLU A 90 -5.50 16.95 7.52
CA GLU A 90 -5.08 18.34 7.64
C GLU A 90 -3.83 18.61 6.79
N GLN A 91 -3.86 19.70 6.01
CA GLN A 91 -2.73 20.13 5.21
C GLN A 91 -1.65 20.73 6.12
N VAL A 92 -0.61 19.95 6.40
CA VAL A 92 0.57 20.44 7.10
C VAL A 92 1.48 21.19 6.12
N PRO A 93 2.04 22.36 6.48
CA PRO A 93 2.99 23.07 5.62
C PRO A 93 4.12 22.12 5.22
N ALA A 94 4.38 22.03 3.91
CA ALA A 94 5.46 21.20 3.39
C ALA A 94 6.77 21.56 4.07
N MET A 95 7.52 20.56 4.56
CA MET A 95 8.89 20.79 4.99
C MET A 95 9.72 21.14 3.75
N GLU A 96 10.20 22.38 3.71
CA GLU A 96 11.15 22.84 2.71
C GLU A 96 12.47 22.07 2.91
N ALA A 97 12.96 21.47 1.83
CA ALA A 97 14.19 20.70 1.83
C ALA A 97 15.38 21.62 1.53
N ASP A 98 16.42 21.60 2.38
CA ASP A 98 17.75 21.87 1.86
C ASP A 98 18.08 20.77 0.85
N ALA A 99 18.62 21.15 -0.32
CA ALA A 99 18.76 20.36 -1.55
C ALA A 99 19.66 19.11 -1.49
N SER A 100 19.70 18.40 -0.36
CA SER A 100 20.42 17.15 -0.17
C SER A 100 19.48 15.98 -0.44
N GLY A 101 19.20 15.74 -1.73
CA GLY A 101 18.48 14.59 -2.28
C GLY A 101 19.20 13.25 -2.08
N ALA A 102 19.62 12.96 -0.85
CA ALA A 102 20.18 11.67 -0.49
C ALA A 102 19.03 10.70 -0.20
N SER A 103 18.80 9.79 -1.16
CA SER A 103 17.98 8.59 -0.99
C SER A 103 18.26 7.90 0.35
N LEU A 104 17.25 7.28 0.97
CA LEU A 104 17.42 6.35 2.11
C LEU A 104 18.23 5.09 1.74
N GLY A 105 18.88 5.09 0.57
CA GLY A 105 19.74 4.03 0.06
C GLY A 105 20.73 3.49 1.10
N ASN A 106 20.50 2.24 1.45
CA ASN A 106 21.44 1.31 2.08
C ASN A 106 21.90 1.55 3.51
N ARG A 107 21.25 2.41 4.30
CA ARG A 107 21.41 2.31 5.76
C ARG A 107 20.44 1.25 6.25
N ASN A 108 20.91 0.28 7.02
CA ASN A 108 20.13 -0.82 7.60
C ASN A 108 18.97 -0.29 8.47
N VAL A 109 17.89 0.23 7.88
CA VAL A 109 16.69 0.75 8.56
C VAL A 109 15.94 -0.47 9.08
N ARG A 110 15.74 -0.52 10.40
CA ARG A 110 14.92 -1.59 10.97
C ARG A 110 13.48 -1.35 10.56
N ARG A 111 12.75 -2.42 10.25
CA ARG A 111 11.32 -2.36 9.93
C ARG A 111 10.54 -1.62 11.02
N THR A 112 10.85 -1.89 12.27
CA THR A 112 10.26 -1.24 13.45
C THR A 112 10.51 0.27 13.48
N ASP A 113 11.75 0.73 13.19
CA ASP A 113 12.07 2.17 13.14
C ASP A 113 11.22 2.88 12.06
N LEU A 114 11.02 2.22 10.91
CA LEU A 114 10.20 2.76 9.82
C LEU A 114 8.72 2.82 10.19
N GLU A 115 8.20 1.74 10.79
CA GLU A 115 6.80 1.68 11.23
C GLU A 115 6.51 2.79 12.25
N GLU A 116 7.32 2.94 13.28
CA GLU A 116 7.18 4.04 14.25
C GLU A 116 7.30 5.43 13.61
N ALA A 117 8.21 5.61 12.64
CA ALA A 117 8.37 6.88 11.95
C ALA A 117 7.16 7.22 11.07
N LEU A 118 6.51 6.23 10.44
CA LEU A 118 5.27 6.41 9.67
C LEU A 118 4.15 6.94 10.57
N TRP A 119 4.02 6.43 11.80
CA TRP A 119 3.02 6.86 12.77
C TRP A 119 3.16 8.32 13.23
N GLN A 120 4.36 8.88 13.12
CA GLN A 120 4.63 10.28 13.46
C GLN A 120 4.45 11.24 12.28
N LEU A 121 4.20 10.72 11.07
CA LEU A 121 3.82 11.55 9.93
C LEU A 121 2.39 12.08 10.09
N PRO A 122 2.11 13.29 9.60
CA PRO A 122 0.75 13.70 9.28
C PRO A 122 0.07 12.68 8.37
N GLU A 123 -1.24 12.49 8.53
CA GLU A 123 -1.99 11.45 7.83
C GLU A 123 -1.89 11.58 6.29
N GLN A 124 -1.91 12.81 5.76
CA GLN A 124 -1.77 13.06 4.33
C GLN A 124 -0.36 12.72 3.80
N GLU A 125 0.68 13.06 4.55
CA GLU A 125 2.07 12.69 4.21
C GLU A 125 2.26 11.18 4.26
N ARG A 126 1.70 10.52 5.29
CA ARG A 126 1.71 9.07 5.46
C ARG A 126 1.05 8.38 4.27
N LEU A 127 -0.16 8.81 3.90
CA LEU A 127 -0.90 8.25 2.78
C LEU A 127 -0.12 8.40 1.47
N CYS A 128 0.39 9.60 1.17
CA CYS A 128 1.17 9.83 -0.05
C CYS A 128 2.44 8.98 -0.09
N PHE A 129 3.13 8.83 1.05
CA PHE A 129 4.31 7.98 1.16
C PHE A 129 3.96 6.50 0.95
N LEU A 130 2.90 5.98 1.58
CA LEU A 130 2.46 4.60 1.38
C LEU A 130 2.15 4.32 -0.08
N LEU A 131 1.32 5.16 -0.72
CA LEU A 131 0.95 4.97 -2.11
C LEU A 131 2.16 5.04 -3.06
N ARG A 132 3.11 5.94 -2.80
CA ARG A 132 4.27 6.15 -3.70
C ARG A 132 5.42 5.19 -3.45
N ASP A 133 5.88 5.09 -2.20
CA ASP A 133 7.12 4.41 -1.84
C ASP A 133 6.90 2.94 -1.45
N VAL A 134 5.70 2.58 -0.98
CA VAL A 134 5.35 1.19 -0.62
C VAL A 134 4.60 0.49 -1.76
N GLU A 135 3.54 1.12 -2.26
CA GLU A 135 2.67 0.53 -3.29
C GLU A 135 3.13 0.83 -4.73
N GLY A 136 4.08 1.76 -4.89
CA GLY A 136 4.71 2.05 -6.19
C GLY A 136 3.83 2.84 -7.16
N TYR A 137 2.79 3.52 -6.69
CA TYR A 137 1.89 4.28 -7.55
C TYR A 137 2.63 5.46 -8.20
N ALA A 138 2.24 5.76 -9.45
CA ALA A 138 2.76 6.92 -10.16
C ALA A 138 2.17 8.23 -9.60
N PRO A 139 2.92 9.35 -9.59
CA PRO A 139 2.47 10.58 -8.93
C PRO A 139 1.20 11.17 -9.54
N ASP A 140 1.02 11.04 -10.86
CA ASP A 140 -0.16 11.41 -11.61
C ASP A 140 -1.40 10.59 -11.21
N ARG A 141 -1.24 9.28 -10.98
CA ARG A 141 -2.32 8.43 -10.46
C ARG A 141 -2.75 8.86 -9.06
N ILE A 142 -1.79 9.13 -8.18
CA ILE A 142 -2.09 9.60 -6.80
C ILE A 142 -2.77 10.96 -6.84
N ALA A 143 -2.30 11.87 -7.70
CA ALA A 143 -2.91 13.19 -7.89
C ALA A 143 -4.37 13.09 -8.35
N GLY A 144 -4.67 12.20 -9.30
CA GLY A 144 -6.05 11.93 -9.73
C GLY A 144 -6.91 11.30 -8.64
N LEU A 145 -6.32 10.47 -7.77
CA LEU A 145 -7.02 9.81 -6.68
C LEU A 145 -7.36 10.76 -5.52
N LEU A 146 -6.47 11.72 -5.23
CA LEU A 146 -6.61 12.69 -4.13
C LEU A 146 -7.14 14.06 -4.58
N GLU A 147 -7.46 14.23 -5.86
CA GLU A 147 -7.95 15.48 -6.46
C GLU A 147 -7.02 16.69 -6.23
N VAL A 148 -5.70 16.46 -6.29
CA VAL A 148 -4.66 17.50 -6.14
C VAL A 148 -3.74 17.53 -7.36
N THR A 149 -2.80 18.48 -7.41
CA THR A 149 -1.85 18.52 -8.53
C THR A 149 -0.70 17.53 -8.33
N GLU A 150 -0.12 17.04 -9.43
CA GLU A 150 1.07 16.18 -9.37
C GLU A 150 2.23 16.84 -8.62
N LYS A 151 2.38 18.17 -8.76
CA LYS A 151 3.40 18.94 -8.05
C LYS A 151 3.19 18.90 -6.53
N ASP A 152 1.94 18.95 -6.07
CA ASP A 152 1.62 18.85 -4.65
C ASP A 152 1.95 17.47 -4.10
N ILE A 153 1.67 16.40 -4.86
CA ILE A 153 2.07 15.04 -4.50
C ILE A 153 3.59 14.91 -4.40
N GLN A 154 4.33 15.39 -5.40
CA GLN A 154 5.79 15.33 -5.40
C GLN A 154 6.38 16.08 -4.19
N ARG A 155 5.83 17.25 -3.86
CA ARG A 155 6.21 18.02 -2.67
C ARG A 155 5.89 17.29 -1.37
N THR A 156 4.69 16.72 -1.26
CA THR A 156 4.22 15.99 -0.07
C THR A 156 5.05 14.73 0.18
N VAL A 157 5.32 13.94 -0.86
CA VAL A 157 6.18 12.75 -0.76
C VAL A 157 7.60 13.14 -0.35
N MET A 158 8.14 14.25 -0.89
CA MET A 158 9.46 14.73 -0.48
C MET A 158 9.47 15.14 0.99
N SER A 159 8.46 15.89 1.44
CA SER A 159 8.27 16.28 2.84
C SER A 159 8.22 15.04 3.76
N ALA A 160 7.41 14.05 3.39
CA ALA A 160 7.28 12.78 4.12
C ALA A 160 8.62 12.04 4.25
N ARG A 161 9.40 11.93 3.16
CA ARG A 161 10.71 11.28 3.15
C ARG A 161 11.71 11.97 4.08
N ILE A 162 11.72 13.30 4.08
CA ILE A 162 12.61 14.09 4.94
C ILE A 162 12.22 13.90 6.41
N ARG A 163 10.91 13.94 6.70
CA ARG A 163 10.39 13.74 8.05
C ARG A 163 10.72 12.33 8.56
N ILE A 164 10.43 11.27 7.80
CA ILE A 164 10.81 9.88 8.15
C ILE A 164 12.31 9.79 8.45
N ARG A 165 13.15 10.38 7.60
CA ARG A 165 14.60 10.35 7.79
C ARG A 165 15.01 11.04 9.11
N GLY A 166 14.45 12.21 9.38
CA GLY A 166 14.70 12.94 10.63
C GLY A 166 14.34 12.11 11.85
N LEU A 167 13.17 11.47 11.82
CA LEU A 167 12.66 10.63 12.89
C LEU A 167 13.53 9.40 13.15
N ILE A 168 13.93 8.67 12.11
CA ILE A 168 14.81 7.50 12.24
C ILE A 168 16.16 7.90 12.83
N LEU A 169 16.71 9.06 12.43
CA LEU A 169 17.97 9.56 13.00
C LEU A 169 17.84 9.90 14.49
N GLN A 170 16.71 10.50 14.90
CA GLN A 170 16.43 10.82 16.30
C GLN A 170 16.24 9.56 17.15
N GLN A 171 15.47 8.58 16.68
CA GLN A 171 15.28 7.30 17.37
C GLN A 171 16.61 6.56 17.60
N ARG A 172 17.50 6.57 16.59
CA ARG A 172 18.83 5.97 16.73
C ARG A 172 19.71 6.67 17.74
N ALA A 173 19.68 8.01 17.75
CA ALA A 173 20.42 8.78 18.74
C ALA A 173 19.90 8.48 20.16
N ALA A 174 18.58 8.42 20.36
CA ALA A 174 17.96 8.05 21.63
C ALA A 174 18.37 6.64 22.10
N ASN A 175 18.30 5.65 21.21
CA ASN A 175 18.69 4.27 21.52
C ASN A 175 20.19 4.13 21.85
N ALA A 176 21.06 4.90 21.18
CA ALA A 176 22.49 4.93 21.51
C ALA A 176 22.76 5.57 22.89
N THR A 177 22.00 6.59 23.28
CA THR A 177 22.15 7.21 24.61
C THR A 177 21.62 6.33 25.75
N ALA A 178 20.55 5.57 25.52
CA ALA A 178 20.01 4.64 26.52
C ALA A 178 21.00 3.52 26.84
N THR A 179 21.55 2.87 25.80
CA THR A 179 22.56 1.81 25.95
C THR A 179 23.85 2.28 26.62
N ALA A 180 24.29 3.52 26.37
CA ALA A 180 25.46 4.10 27.03
C ALA A 180 25.23 4.45 28.52
N THR A 181 23.97 4.71 28.91
CA THR A 181 23.61 5.03 30.30
C THR A 181 23.51 3.75 31.14
N GLU A 182 22.93 2.68 30.60
CA GLU A 182 22.85 1.37 31.25
C GLU A 182 24.25 0.76 31.51
N ALA A 183 25.16 0.86 30.54
CA ALA A 183 26.54 0.39 30.69
C ALA A 183 27.35 1.14 31.76
N LYS A 184 26.91 2.33 32.17
CA LYS A 184 27.57 3.17 33.18
C LYS A 184 27.01 2.99 34.59
N SER A 185 25.85 2.35 34.73
CA SER A 185 25.25 2.00 36.02
C SER A 185 25.66 0.62 36.55
N GLU A 186 26.32 -0.20 35.72
CA GLU A 186 26.84 -1.53 36.09
C GLU A 186 28.32 -1.51 36.53
N ILE A 187 28.94 -0.33 36.61
CA ILE A 187 30.31 -0.11 37.10
C ILE A 187 30.26 0.75 38.37
#